data_AF-A0A4S2LEL7-F1
#
_entry.id   AF-A0A4S2LEL7-F1
#
_cell.length_a   1.000
_cell.length_b   1.000
_cell.length_c   1.000
_cell.angle_alpha   90.00
_cell.angle_beta   90.00
_cell.angle_gamma   90.00
#
_symmetry.space_group_name_H-M   'P 1'
#
loop_
_entity.id
_entity.type
_entity.pdbx_description
1 polymer ?
#
loop_
_entity_poly.entity_id
_entity_poly.type
_entity_poly.pdbx_seq_one_letter_code
_entity_poly.pdbx_strand_id
1 'polypeptide(L)'
;MEESKAPISIPEFATLSVATVFALISVASNGWGCGSLFIGCQFGEFKAAAIVTGIFLIIAVTCLALILLFNILMLCNVLRATTQRCSLARQLLLLATGLFLLIACFTYTANIGRVWSYFLMICATTLVIQVTVASATQYILLHTRRQAQKTPEPQFSN
;
A
#
# COMPACT_ATOMS: atom_id res chain seq x y z
N MET A 1 22.46 19.16 15.72
CA MET A 1 22.53 17.91 14.92
C MET A 1 21.16 17.71 14.30
N GLU A 2 20.96 18.25 13.10
CA GLU A 2 19.77 17.98 12.30
C GLU A 2 19.79 16.52 11.89
N GLU A 3 18.97 15.69 12.53
CA GLU A 3 18.50 14.47 11.89
C GLU A 3 17.71 14.90 10.65
N SER A 4 18.41 14.98 9.53
CA SER A 4 17.82 14.98 8.19
C SER A 4 17.06 13.67 8.05
N LYS A 5 15.79 13.70 8.46
CA LYS A 5 14.86 12.58 8.37
C LYS A 5 14.74 12.26 6.89
N ALA A 6 15.42 11.20 6.47
CA ALA A 6 15.38 10.74 5.09
C ALA A 6 13.92 10.62 4.64
N PRO A 7 13.58 11.01 3.40
CA PRO A 7 12.21 11.01 2.91
C PRO A 7 11.58 9.60 2.83
N ILE A 8 12.35 8.55 3.11
CA ILE A 8 11.94 7.14 3.15
C ILE A 8 12.59 6.50 4.39
N SER A 9 11.76 5.98 5.29
CA SER A 9 12.24 5.15 6.40
C SER A 9 12.55 3.74 5.84
N ILE A 10 13.78 3.24 6.02
CA ILE A 10 14.16 1.83 5.73
C ILE A 10 13.10 0.80 6.17
N PRO A 11 12.46 0.92 7.35
CA PRO A 11 11.39 -0.01 7.74
C PRO A 11 10.14 0.03 6.84
N GLU A 12 9.79 1.17 6.24
CA GLU A 12 8.64 1.26 5.31
C GLU A 12 8.92 0.45 4.04
N PHE A 13 10.12 0.59 3.49
CA PHE A 13 10.54 -0.16 2.31
C PHE A 13 10.52 -1.66 2.56
N ALA A 14 11.07 -2.10 3.69
CA ALA A 14 11.05 -3.50 4.10
C ALA A 14 9.62 -4.03 4.30
N THR A 15 8.74 -3.23 4.90
CA THR A 15 7.34 -3.61 5.11
C THR A 15 6.59 -3.77 3.79
N LEU A 16 6.80 -2.84 2.85
CA LEU A 16 6.18 -2.90 1.52
C LEU A 16 6.70 -4.08 0.69
N SER A 17 8.00 -4.42 0.79
CA SER A 17 8.55 -5.56 0.07
C SER A 17 7.97 -6.88 0.61
N VAL A 18 7.90 -7.04 1.94
CA VAL A 18 7.25 -8.19 2.57
C VAL A 18 5.77 -8.28 2.20
N ALA A 19 5.05 -7.16 2.24
CA ALA A 19 3.64 -7.13 1.83
C ALA A 19 3.45 -7.53 0.36
N THR A 20 4.36 -7.11 -0.52
CA THR A 20 4.35 -7.48 -1.95
C THR A 20 4.59 -8.97 -2.14
N VAL A 21 5.55 -9.55 -1.42
CA VAL A 21 5.82 -11.00 -1.46
C VAL A 21 4.60 -11.78 -0.96
N PHE A 22 3.97 -11.36 0.13
CA PHE A 22 2.75 -12.02 0.61
C PHE A 22 1.57 -11.90 -0.37
N ALA A 23 1.40 -10.74 -1.02
CA ALA A 23 0.40 -10.58 -2.06
C ALA A 23 0.67 -11.51 -3.27
N LEU A 24 1.94 -11.62 -3.71
CA LEU A 24 2.34 -12.53 -4.78
C LEU A 24 2.10 -14.00 -4.43
N ILE A 25 2.50 -14.42 -3.23
CA ILE A 25 2.25 -15.78 -2.75
C ILE A 25 0.74 -16.03 -2.67
N SER A 26 -0.06 -15.06 -2.21
CA SER A 26 -1.52 -15.19 -2.21
C SER A 26 -2.07 -15.42 -3.62
N VAL A 27 -1.60 -14.68 -4.64
CA VAL A 27 -2.02 -14.87 -6.04
C VAL A 27 -1.61 -16.25 -6.57
N ALA A 28 -0.36 -16.64 -6.34
CA ALA A 28 0.22 -17.86 -6.91
C ALA A 28 -0.18 -19.14 -6.14
N SER A 29 -0.65 -19.00 -4.91
CA SER A 29 -1.01 -20.13 -4.06
C SER A 29 -2.26 -20.83 -4.58
N ASN A 30 -2.22 -22.17 -4.58
CA ASN A 30 -3.38 -23.03 -4.81
C ASN A 30 -4.13 -23.37 -3.51
N GLY A 31 -3.89 -22.59 -2.44
CA GLY A 31 -4.53 -22.73 -1.14
C GLY A 31 -5.84 -21.95 -1.00
N TRP A 32 -6.52 -21.61 -2.11
CA TRP A 32 -7.86 -21.05 -2.06
C TRP A 32 -8.88 -22.17 -1.79
N GLY A 33 -10.07 -21.87 -1.24
CA GLY A 33 -11.07 -22.91 -0.90
C GLY A 33 -11.48 -23.85 -2.06
N CYS A 34 -11.22 -23.42 -3.29
CA CYS A 34 -11.45 -24.14 -4.55
C CYS A 34 -10.15 -24.65 -5.21
N GLY A 35 -9.01 -24.60 -4.52
CA GLY A 35 -7.68 -24.80 -5.09
C GLY A 35 -7.09 -23.49 -5.62
N SER A 36 -7.09 -23.31 -6.95
CA SER A 36 -6.55 -22.10 -7.59
C SER A 36 -7.63 -21.06 -7.86
N LEU A 37 -7.31 -19.77 -7.66
CA LEU A 37 -8.24 -18.67 -7.92
C LEU A 37 -8.67 -18.59 -9.40
N PHE A 38 -7.74 -18.90 -10.32
CA PHE A 38 -7.98 -18.77 -11.77
C PHE A 38 -8.58 -20.02 -12.41
N ILE A 39 -8.25 -21.20 -11.89
CA ILE A 39 -8.61 -22.48 -12.51
C ILE A 39 -9.70 -23.19 -11.71
N GLY A 40 -9.58 -23.21 -10.38
CA GLY A 40 -10.44 -23.99 -9.51
C GLY A 40 -11.79 -23.32 -9.21
N CYS A 41 -11.78 -22.02 -8.91
CA CYS A 41 -13.01 -21.28 -8.57
C CYS A 41 -13.87 -20.89 -9.79
N GLN A 42 -13.42 -21.14 -11.02
CA GLN A 42 -14.13 -20.71 -12.23
C GLN A 42 -15.39 -21.53 -12.55
N PHE A 43 -15.51 -22.74 -12.02
CA PHE A 43 -16.53 -23.72 -12.41
C PHE A 43 -17.73 -23.83 -11.45
N GLY A 44 -17.90 -22.90 -10.51
CA GLY A 44 -19.00 -22.93 -9.52
C GLY A 44 -19.67 -21.58 -9.28
N GLU A 45 -20.59 -21.53 -8.30
CA GLU A 45 -21.37 -20.32 -7.93
C GLU A 45 -20.50 -19.13 -7.50
N PHE A 46 -19.24 -19.38 -7.15
CA PHE A 46 -18.28 -18.37 -6.72
C PHE A 46 -17.46 -17.74 -7.86
N LYS A 47 -17.75 -18.08 -9.13
CA LYS A 47 -17.02 -17.60 -10.32
C LYS A 47 -16.90 -16.07 -10.36
N ALA A 48 -18.00 -15.36 -10.15
CA ALA A 48 -18.02 -13.90 -10.20
C ALA A 48 -17.12 -13.28 -9.13
N ALA A 49 -17.19 -13.77 -7.89
CA ALA A 49 -16.35 -13.30 -6.80
C ALA A 49 -14.87 -13.60 -7.02
N ALA A 50 -14.53 -14.81 -7.47
CA ALA A 50 -13.15 -15.20 -7.73
C ALA A 50 -12.50 -14.36 -8.84
N ILE A 51 -13.24 -14.07 -9.92
CA ILE A 51 -12.76 -13.20 -11.00
C ILE A 51 -12.53 -11.78 -10.47
N VAL A 52 -13.48 -11.23 -9.72
CA VAL A 52 -13.39 -9.88 -9.15
C VAL A 52 -12.20 -9.80 -8.19
N THR A 53 -12.09 -10.71 -7.23
CA THR A 53 -10.97 -10.79 -6.29
C THR A 53 -9.64 -10.88 -7.04
N GLY A 54 -9.55 -11.71 -8.10
CA GLY A 54 -8.34 -11.88 -8.89
C GLY A 54 -7.91 -10.63 -9.64
N ILE A 55 -8.85 -9.93 -10.28
CA ILE A 55 -8.57 -8.68 -11.00
C ILE A 55 -8.06 -7.62 -10.02
N PHE A 56 -8.74 -7.43 -8.89
CA PHE A 56 -8.33 -6.45 -7.88
C PHE A 56 -6.97 -6.80 -7.25
N LEU A 57 -6.67 -8.09 -7.03
CA LEU A 57 -5.37 -8.53 -6.53
C LEU A 57 -4.24 -8.25 -7.53
N ILE A 58 -4.45 -8.52 -8.82
CA ILE A 58 -3.45 -8.23 -9.86
C ILE A 58 -3.19 -6.73 -9.94
N ILE A 59 -4.24 -5.90 -9.93
CA ILE A 59 -4.11 -4.44 -9.94
C ILE A 59 -3.36 -3.93 -8.69
N ALA A 60 -3.63 -4.52 -7.52
CA ALA A 60 -2.93 -4.17 -6.30
C ALA A 60 -1.43 -4.53 -6.36
N VAL A 61 -1.10 -5.73 -6.86
CA VAL A 61 0.29 -6.19 -7.02
C VAL A 61 1.06 -5.32 -8.01
N THR A 62 0.45 -4.93 -9.14
CA THR A 62 1.09 -4.03 -10.10
C THR A 62 1.31 -2.63 -9.51
N CYS A 63 0.34 -2.10 -8.74
CA CYS A 63 0.53 -0.85 -8.00
C CYS A 63 1.66 -0.96 -6.96
N LEU A 64 1.74 -2.06 -6.20
CA LEU A 64 2.83 -2.29 -5.25
C LEU A 64 4.20 -2.32 -5.93
N ALA A 65 4.31 -2.98 -7.08
CA ALA A 65 5.54 -2.99 -7.87
C ALA A 65 5.96 -1.59 -8.31
N LEU A 66 5.01 -0.75 -8.75
CA LEU A 66 5.27 0.65 -9.10
C LEU A 66 5.71 1.46 -7.87
N ILE A 67 5.09 1.27 -6.70
CA ILE A 67 5.49 1.94 -5.45
C ILE A 67 6.93 1.55 -5.07
N LEU A 68 7.27 0.26 -5.17
CA LEU A 68 8.64 -0.22 -4.91
C LEU A 68 9.64 0.39 -5.90
N LEU A 69 9.29 0.47 -7.18
CA LEU A 69 10.11 1.12 -8.20
C LEU A 69 10.34 2.60 -7.86
N PHE A 70 9.29 3.34 -7.50
CA PHE A 70 9.40 4.73 -7.04
C PHE A 70 10.33 4.87 -5.83
N ASN A 71 10.23 3.96 -4.87
CA ASN A 71 11.11 3.96 -3.70
C ASN A 71 12.57 3.73 -4.08
N ILE A 72 12.86 2.79 -4.98
CA ILE A 72 14.22 2.54 -5.48
C ILE A 72 14.77 3.78 -6.20
N LEU A 73 13.98 4.38 -7.08
CA LEU A 73 14.41 5.57 -7.82
C LEU A 73 14.66 6.79 -6.91
N MET A 74 13.89 6.92 -5.84
CA MET A 74 14.12 7.93 -4.79
C MET A 74 15.39 7.63 -3.98
N LEU A 75 15.67 6.36 -3.69
CA LEU A 75 16.88 5.92 -2.98
C LEU A 75 18.15 6.18 -3.82
N CYS A 76 18.06 5.95 -5.13
CA CYS A 76 19.10 6.28 -6.11
C CYS A 76 19.23 7.79 -6.37
N ASN A 77 18.49 8.64 -5.65
CA ASN A 77 18.53 10.10 -5.73
C ASN A 77 18.16 10.69 -7.10
N VAL A 78 17.58 9.88 -8.00
CA VAL A 78 17.24 10.27 -9.39
C VAL A 78 16.10 11.30 -9.41
N LEU A 79 15.17 11.23 -8.45
CA LEU A 79 13.99 12.12 -8.38
C LEU A 79 14.10 13.25 -7.35
N ARG A 80 15.31 13.59 -6.88
CA ARG A 80 15.51 14.61 -5.81
C ARG A 80 14.95 16.00 -6.16
N ALA A 81 14.87 16.36 -7.45
CA ALA A 81 14.36 17.66 -7.91
C ALA A 81 12.83 17.74 -8.06
N THR A 82 12.12 16.60 -8.13
CA THR A 82 10.66 16.54 -8.38
C THR A 82 9.87 16.12 -7.13
N THR A 83 10.45 16.38 -5.96
CA THR A 83 10.08 15.79 -4.68
C THR A 83 8.64 16.03 -4.24
N GLN A 84 8.05 17.19 -4.52
CA GLN A 84 6.70 17.49 -4.01
C GLN A 84 5.57 16.81 -4.81
N ARG A 85 5.67 16.75 -6.15
CA ARG A 85 4.64 16.09 -6.98
C ARG A 85 4.76 14.57 -6.93
N CYS A 86 5.98 14.05 -6.91
CA CYS A 86 6.21 12.61 -6.79
C CYS A 86 5.78 12.06 -5.41
N SER A 87 5.92 12.84 -4.34
CA SER A 87 5.44 12.45 -3.01
C SER A 87 3.92 12.27 -2.98
N LEU A 88 3.17 13.21 -3.56
CA LEU A 88 1.70 13.14 -3.59
C LEU A 88 1.22 11.96 -4.45
N ALA A 89 1.83 11.75 -5.62
CA ALA A 89 1.51 10.61 -6.49
C ALA A 89 1.74 9.26 -5.79
N ARG A 90 2.87 9.11 -5.07
CA ARG A 90 3.14 7.92 -4.25
C ARG A 90 2.06 7.71 -3.19
N GLN A 91 1.62 8.78 -2.53
CA GLN A 91 0.60 8.72 -1.47
C GLN A 91 -0.75 8.24 -2.01
N LEU A 92 -1.18 8.78 -3.17
CA LEU A 92 -2.40 8.35 -3.84
C LEU A 92 -2.33 6.89 -4.28
N LEU A 93 -1.16 6.46 -4.79
CA LEU A 93 -0.96 5.09 -5.23
C LEU A 93 -1.01 4.09 -4.05
N LEU A 94 -0.43 4.45 -2.91
CA LEU A 94 -0.54 3.67 -1.67
C LEU A 94 -1.99 3.54 -1.19
N LEU A 95 -2.73 4.66 -1.19
CA LEU A 95 -4.14 4.67 -0.82
C LEU A 95 -4.98 3.79 -1.76
N ALA A 96 -4.78 3.93 -3.07
CA ALA A 96 -5.48 3.13 -4.08
C ALA A 96 -5.18 1.63 -3.92
N THR A 97 -3.91 1.28 -3.67
CA THR A 97 -3.50 -0.11 -3.41
C THR A 97 -4.21 -0.69 -2.19
N GLY A 98 -4.27 0.05 -1.08
CA GLY A 98 -4.98 -0.37 0.12
C GLY A 98 -6.47 -0.59 -0.12
N LEU A 99 -7.12 0.28 -0.90
CA LEU A 99 -8.52 0.13 -1.29
C LEU A 99 -8.75 -1.12 -2.14
N PHE A 100 -7.92 -1.37 -3.14
CA PHE A 100 -8.05 -2.56 -3.99
C PHE A 100 -7.86 -3.86 -3.21
N LEU A 101 -6.88 -3.90 -2.30
CA LEU A 101 -6.69 -5.05 -1.40
C LEU A 101 -7.87 -5.27 -0.46
N LEU A 102 -8.46 -4.19 0.07
CA LEU A 102 -9.66 -4.28 0.90
C LEU A 102 -10.86 -4.80 0.10
N ILE A 103 -11.09 -4.29 -1.12
CA ILE A 103 -12.18 -4.75 -1.99
C ILE A 103 -12.01 -6.24 -2.31
N ALA A 104 -10.79 -6.66 -2.67
CA ALA A 104 -10.46 -8.07 -2.88
C ALA A 104 -10.74 -8.93 -1.63
N CYS A 105 -10.39 -8.40 -0.44
CA CYS A 105 -10.65 -9.07 0.82
C CYS A 105 -12.14 -9.19 1.13
N PHE A 106 -12.91 -8.12 1.01
CA PHE A 106 -14.36 -8.11 1.28
C PHE A 106 -15.11 -9.04 0.32
N THR A 107 -14.81 -8.97 -0.98
CA THR A 107 -15.45 -9.83 -1.98
C THR A 107 -15.18 -11.31 -1.75
N TYR A 108 -13.96 -11.67 -1.33
CA TYR A 108 -13.64 -13.05 -0.97
C TYR A 108 -14.30 -13.51 0.33
N THR A 109 -14.28 -12.65 1.36
CA THR A 109 -14.87 -12.93 2.68
C THR A 109 -16.36 -13.17 2.60
N ALA A 110 -17.05 -12.37 1.77
CA ALA A 110 -18.50 -12.46 1.61
C ALA A 110 -18.97 -13.81 1.05
N ASN A 111 -18.14 -14.48 0.24
CA ASN A 111 -18.61 -15.60 -0.59
C ASN A 111 -17.97 -16.96 -0.29
N ILE A 112 -16.68 -17.05 0.10
CA ILE A 112 -15.93 -18.33 0.00
C ILE A 112 -15.42 -18.89 1.34
N GLY A 113 -15.26 -18.05 2.39
CA GLY A 113 -14.80 -18.49 3.71
C GLY A 113 -13.26 -18.49 3.91
N ARG A 114 -12.77 -18.96 5.07
CA ARG A 114 -11.37 -18.74 5.53
C ARG A 114 -10.40 -19.84 5.08
N VAL A 115 -9.31 -19.46 4.41
CA VAL A 115 -8.23 -20.35 3.95
C VAL A 115 -6.85 -19.69 4.09
N TRP A 116 -5.76 -20.45 3.90
CA TRP A 116 -4.38 -19.97 4.07
C TRP A 116 -4.00 -18.80 3.16
N SER A 117 -4.43 -18.82 1.89
CA SER A 117 -4.19 -17.69 0.96
C SER A 117 -4.89 -16.41 1.42
N TYR A 118 -6.08 -16.54 2.01
CA TYR A 118 -6.84 -15.41 2.56
C TYR A 118 -6.13 -14.78 3.76
N PHE A 119 -5.49 -15.58 4.62
CA PHE A 119 -4.65 -15.06 5.71
C PHE A 119 -3.48 -14.23 5.19
N LEU A 120 -2.77 -14.71 4.18
CA LEU A 120 -1.66 -13.96 3.54
C LEU A 120 -2.15 -12.65 2.92
N MET A 121 -3.33 -12.64 2.28
CA MET A 121 -3.95 -11.43 1.74
C MET A 121 -4.29 -10.41 2.85
N ILE A 122 -4.84 -10.86 3.98
CA ILE A 122 -5.11 -9.97 5.13
C ILE A 122 -3.80 -9.41 5.70
N CYS A 123 -2.76 -10.25 5.84
CA CYS A 123 -1.45 -9.79 6.29
C CYS A 123 -0.87 -8.74 5.33
N ALA A 124 -0.93 -8.96 4.03
CA ALA A 124 -0.50 -7.96 3.04
C ALA A 124 -1.30 -6.65 3.16
N THR A 125 -2.64 -6.75 3.27
CA THR A 125 -3.53 -5.60 3.42
C THR A 125 -3.21 -4.79 4.68
N THR A 126 -3.04 -5.45 5.82
CA THR A 126 -2.75 -4.79 7.10
C THR A 126 -1.40 -4.08 7.09
N LEU A 127 -0.35 -4.72 6.52
CA LEU A 127 0.96 -4.09 6.36
C LEU A 127 0.90 -2.85 5.44
N VAL A 128 0.17 -2.93 4.32
CA VAL A 128 -0.02 -1.79 3.41
C VAL A 128 -0.77 -0.64 4.10
N ILE A 129 -1.82 -0.95 4.87
CA ILE A 129 -2.57 0.07 5.63
C ILE A 129 -1.67 0.73 6.68
N GLN A 130 -0.86 -0.03 7.41
CA GLN A 130 0.08 0.51 8.41
C GLN A 130 1.07 1.50 7.77
N VAL A 131 1.66 1.14 6.63
CA VAL A 131 2.57 2.04 5.89
C VAL A 131 1.84 3.26 5.36
N THR A 132 0.62 3.08 4.86
CA THR A 132 -0.21 4.19 4.35
C THR A 132 -0.50 5.20 5.46
N VAL A 133 -0.95 4.74 6.63
CA VAL A 133 -1.20 5.60 7.80
C VAL A 133 0.08 6.29 8.26
N ALA A 134 1.18 5.55 8.41
CA ALA A 134 2.46 6.12 8.84
C ALA A 134 2.94 7.24 7.90
N SER A 135 2.88 6.99 6.58
CA SER A 135 3.28 7.98 5.57
C SER A 135 2.34 9.20 5.54
N ALA A 136 1.03 9.01 5.76
CA ALA A 136 0.05 10.09 5.86
C ALA A 136 0.32 10.96 7.09
N THR A 137 0.58 10.36 8.25
CA THR A 137 0.92 11.10 9.48
C THR A 137 2.18 11.94 9.28
N GLN A 138 3.24 11.37 8.69
CA GLN A 138 4.46 12.12 8.38
C GLN A 138 4.20 13.29 7.45
N TYR A 139 3.42 13.09 6.39
CA TYR A 139 3.05 14.14 5.45
C TYR A 139 2.29 15.28 6.15
N ILE A 140 1.29 14.96 6.98
CA ILE A 140 0.50 15.94 7.74
C ILE A 140 1.38 16.71 8.71
N LEU A 141 2.24 16.02 9.47
CA LEU A 141 3.15 16.68 10.42
C LEU A 141 4.11 17.66 9.73
N LEU A 142 4.66 17.29 8.57
CA LEU A 142 5.50 18.19 7.79
C LEU A 142 4.71 19.39 7.28
N HIS A 143 3.47 19.17 6.82
CA HIS A 143 2.61 20.27 6.39
C HIS A 143 2.29 21.21 7.55
N THR A 144 1.90 20.69 8.73
CA THR A 144 1.62 21.49 9.92
C THR A 144 2.85 22.26 10.40
N ARG A 145 4.05 21.65 10.41
CA ARG A 145 5.30 22.37 10.74
C ARG A 145 5.58 23.52 9.77
N ARG A 146 5.41 23.29 8.47
CA ARG A 146 5.57 24.35 7.45
C ARG A 146 4.58 25.50 7.64
N GLN A 147 3.36 25.21 8.08
CA GLN A 147 2.36 26.23 8.38
C GLN A 147 2.71 27.00 9.65
N ALA A 148 3.12 26.31 10.73
CA ALA A 148 3.54 26.96 11.98
C ALA A 148 4.74 27.90 11.79
N GLN A 149 5.70 27.54 10.94
CA GLN A 149 6.85 28.40 10.62
C GLN A 149 6.45 29.66 9.83
N LYS A 150 5.29 29.66 9.16
CA LYS A 150 4.78 30.84 8.44
C LYS A 150 3.98 31.79 9.32
N THR A 151 3.65 31.43 10.56
CA THR A 151 2.94 32.31 11.48
C THR A 151 3.95 33.18 12.23
N PRO A 152 4.11 34.48 11.90
CA PRO A 152 4.99 35.37 12.67
C PRO A 152 4.45 35.54 14.09
N GLU A 153 5.34 35.59 15.09
CA GLU A 153 4.96 35.88 16.48
C GLU A 153 4.18 37.21 16.55
N PRO A 154 3.14 37.30 17.40
CA PRO A 154 2.50 38.57 17.70
C PRO A 154 3.54 39.49 18.35
N GLN A 155 3.92 40.54 17.63
CA GLN A 155 4.68 41.66 18.19
C GLN A 155 3.83 42.32 19.29
N PHE A 156 4.00 41.88 20.53
CA PHE A 156 3.54 42.63 21.70
C PHE A 156 4.42 43.88 21.81
N SER A 157 3.95 44.98 21.23
CA SER A 157 4.53 46.31 21.44
C SER A 157 4.16 46.77 22.85
N ASN A 158 5.15 46.86 23.72
CA ASN A 158 5.12 47.72 24.91
C ASN A 158 5.35 49.18 24.50
#